data_AF-A0A1M5GDN5-F1
#
_entry.id   AF-A0A1M5GDN5-F1
#
_cell.length_a   1.000
_cell.length_b   1.000
_cell.length_c   1.000
_cell.angle_alpha   90.00
_cell.angle_beta   90.00
_cell.angle_gamma   90.00
#
_symmetry.space_group_name_H-M   'P 1'
#
loop_
_entity.id
_entity.type
_entity.pdbx_description
1 polymer ?
#
loop_
_entity_poly.entity_id
_entity_poly.type
_entity_poly.pdbx_seq_one_letter_code
_entity_poly.pdbx_strand_id
1 'polypeptide(L)'
;MRNLFLATAAVVALSLWSCKNDNSAAIEKELSEAHIKLEAEHKVLEDSHSKMEKQHEEFNKIHSALKEPETSEHNKTEAAHQTILKNHAALIASHSKIIAQHDALEKKHKEGKLALDQLMIDHDKMTKEDQVIFAEHKKLENEHSLILQQDEKIKKEDQLK
;
A
#
# COMPACT_ATOMS: atom_id res chain seq x y z
N MET A 1 -45.71 68.60 -7.93
CA MET A 1 -44.39 68.21 -8.47
C MET A 1 -43.91 66.99 -7.70
N ARG A 2 -43.74 65.90 -8.44
CA ARG A 2 -43.37 64.56 -7.98
C ARG A 2 -41.86 64.55 -7.72
N ASN A 3 -41.41 63.96 -6.60
CA ASN A 3 -40.23 63.07 -6.56
C ASN A 3 -40.08 62.43 -5.17
N LEU A 4 -40.49 61.16 -5.14
CA LEU A 4 -40.10 60.12 -4.19
C LEU A 4 -38.57 60.00 -4.15
N PHE A 5 -38.01 59.81 -2.96
CA PHE A 5 -36.77 59.05 -2.78
C PHE A 5 -37.03 57.92 -1.77
N LEU A 6 -37.43 56.77 -2.31
CA LEU A 6 -37.38 55.47 -1.65
C LEU A 6 -36.02 54.86 -2.00
N ALA A 7 -35.13 54.73 -1.02
CA ALA A 7 -33.87 53.98 -1.17
C ALA A 7 -34.07 52.58 -0.58
N THR A 8 -34.66 51.68 -1.36
CA THR A 8 -34.58 50.23 -1.17
C THR A 8 -33.30 49.73 -1.84
N ALA A 9 -32.23 49.51 -1.07
CA ALA A 9 -31.06 48.79 -1.55
C ALA A 9 -31.25 47.29 -1.25
N ALA A 10 -31.36 46.52 -2.33
CA ALA A 10 -31.64 45.10 -2.35
C ALA A 10 -30.55 44.27 -1.64
N VAL A 11 -30.99 43.34 -0.79
CA VAL A 11 -30.17 42.20 -0.35
C VAL A 11 -30.00 41.29 -1.57
N VAL A 12 -28.81 41.31 -2.17
CA VAL A 12 -28.44 40.37 -3.24
C VAL A 12 -28.12 39.03 -2.60
N ALA A 13 -29.10 38.14 -2.60
CA ALA A 13 -28.93 36.74 -2.29
C ALA A 13 -28.51 35.96 -3.54
N LEU A 14 -27.52 35.07 -3.34
CA LEU A 14 -27.25 33.84 -4.07
C LEU A 14 -26.87 33.94 -5.56
N SER A 15 -25.57 33.79 -5.79
CA SER A 15 -25.08 32.75 -6.70
C SER A 15 -23.69 32.29 -6.24
N LEU A 16 -23.66 31.30 -5.33
CA LEU A 16 -22.53 30.39 -5.25
C LEU A 16 -22.54 29.61 -6.56
N TRP A 17 -21.85 30.16 -7.56
CA TRP A 17 -21.53 29.46 -8.79
C TRP A 17 -20.57 28.34 -8.38
N SER A 18 -21.15 27.20 -8.00
CA SER A 18 -20.43 25.95 -7.84
C SER A 18 -19.91 25.59 -9.23
N CYS A 19 -18.67 25.97 -9.52
CA CYS A 19 -17.99 25.65 -10.75
C CYS A 19 -17.92 24.12 -10.90
N LYS A 20 -18.87 23.58 -11.66
CA LYS A 20 -18.77 22.26 -12.26
C LYS A 20 -17.79 22.39 -13.43
N ASN A 21 -16.49 22.39 -13.13
CA ASN A 21 -15.42 22.47 -14.12
C ASN A 21 -15.12 21.04 -14.59
N ASP A 22 -15.09 20.79 -15.91
CA ASP A 22 -14.88 19.43 -16.48
C ASP A 22 -13.59 18.76 -15.97
N ASN A 23 -12.57 19.55 -15.62
CA ASN A 23 -11.32 19.08 -15.03
C ASN A 23 -11.49 18.42 -13.65
N SER A 24 -12.44 18.87 -12.83
CA SER A 24 -12.64 18.28 -11.49
C SER A 24 -13.20 16.87 -11.58
N ALA A 25 -14.11 16.62 -12.53
CA ALA A 25 -14.67 15.29 -12.75
C ALA A 25 -13.63 14.31 -13.33
N ALA A 26 -12.72 14.80 -14.17
CA ALA A 26 -11.61 14.01 -14.69
C ALA A 26 -10.62 13.61 -13.58
N ILE A 27 -10.24 14.56 -12.71
CA ILE A 27 -9.34 14.29 -11.58
C ILE A 27 -9.96 13.32 -10.58
N GLU A 28 -11.24 13.49 -10.24
CA GLU A 28 -11.95 12.56 -9.34
C GLU A 28 -11.98 11.13 -9.89
N LYS A 29 -12.14 10.99 -11.21
CA LYS A 29 -12.07 9.69 -11.87
C LYS A 29 -10.66 9.10 -11.77
N GLU A 30 -9.62 9.89 -12.05
CA GLU A 30 -8.22 9.47 -11.96
C GLU A 30 -7.87 9.00 -10.54
N LEU A 31 -8.25 9.75 -9.51
CA LEU A 31 -8.05 9.40 -8.10
C LEU A 31 -8.74 8.09 -7.74
N SER A 32 -9.99 7.90 -8.20
CA SER A 32 -10.73 6.67 -7.95
C SER A 32 -10.10 5.45 -8.64
N GLU A 33 -9.61 5.61 -9.87
CA GLU A 33 -8.89 4.55 -10.58
C GLU A 33 -7.57 4.20 -9.90
N ALA A 34 -6.84 5.21 -9.41
CA ALA A 34 -5.62 5.02 -8.63
C ALA A 34 -5.90 4.28 -7.31
N HIS A 35 -6.99 4.61 -6.61
CA HIS A 35 -7.39 3.92 -5.39
C HIS A 35 -7.67 2.43 -5.62
N ILE A 36 -8.48 2.12 -6.64
CA ILE A 36 -8.80 0.73 -7.01
C ILE A 36 -7.53 -0.04 -7.33
N LYS A 37 -6.59 0.61 -8.03
CA LYS A 37 -5.28 0.03 -8.32
C LYS A 37 -4.51 -0.27 -7.04
N LEU A 38 -4.42 0.68 -6.10
CA LEU A 38 -3.77 0.50 -4.80
C LEU A 38 -4.37 -0.67 -4.00
N GLU A 39 -5.70 -0.77 -3.93
CA GLU A 39 -6.39 -1.88 -3.26
C GLU A 39 -6.06 -3.23 -3.89
N ALA A 40 -6.11 -3.32 -5.22
CA ALA A 40 -5.77 -4.53 -5.95
C ALA A 40 -4.30 -4.92 -5.75
N GLU A 41 -3.43 -3.93 -5.73
CA GLU A 41 -2.01 -4.09 -5.48
C GLU A 41 -1.72 -4.54 -4.04
N HIS A 42 -2.43 -4.01 -3.05
CA HIS A 42 -2.35 -4.47 -1.67
C HIS A 42 -2.78 -5.92 -1.50
N LYS A 43 -3.87 -6.31 -2.18
CA LYS A 43 -4.34 -7.70 -2.23
C LYS A 43 -3.24 -8.65 -2.71
N VAL A 44 -2.45 -8.25 -3.72
CA VAL A 44 -1.30 -9.03 -4.20
C VAL A 44 -0.23 -9.17 -3.11
N LEU A 45 0.10 -8.09 -2.39
CA LEU A 45 1.08 -8.15 -1.29
C LEU A 45 0.63 -9.10 -0.17
N GLU A 46 -0.65 -9.03 0.23
CA GLU A 46 -1.26 -9.92 1.23
C GLU A 46 -1.21 -11.39 0.80
N ASP A 47 -1.61 -11.68 -0.44
CA ASP A 47 -1.62 -13.04 -0.97
C ASP A 47 -0.19 -13.60 -1.06
N SER A 48 0.77 -12.77 -1.48
CA SER A 48 2.20 -13.12 -1.49
C SER A 48 2.69 -13.42 -0.07
N HIS A 49 2.36 -12.59 0.93
CA HIS A 49 2.74 -12.83 2.33
C HIS A 49 2.18 -14.13 2.88
N SER A 50 0.87 -14.37 2.70
CA SER A 50 0.23 -15.60 3.17
C SER A 50 0.87 -16.84 2.54
N LYS A 51 1.29 -16.73 1.27
CA LYS A 51 2.06 -17.79 0.62
C LYS A 51 3.44 -17.98 1.28
N MET A 52 4.18 -16.90 1.55
CA MET A 52 5.48 -16.98 2.23
C MET A 52 5.36 -17.59 3.62
N GLU A 53 4.35 -17.19 4.41
CA GLU A 53 4.10 -17.75 5.74
C GLU A 53 3.88 -19.27 5.69
N LYS A 54 3.07 -19.76 4.74
CA LYS A 54 2.86 -21.20 4.57
C LYS A 54 4.14 -21.94 4.21
N GLN A 55 4.96 -21.38 3.32
CA GLN A 55 6.25 -21.96 2.94
C GLN A 55 7.22 -21.99 4.12
N HIS A 56 7.18 -20.96 4.96
CA HIS A 56 7.98 -20.90 6.17
C HIS A 56 7.51 -21.88 7.25
N GLU A 57 6.19 -22.07 7.43
CA GLU A 57 5.67 -23.10 8.32
C GLU A 57 6.10 -24.51 7.88
N GLU A 58 6.09 -24.78 6.57
CA GLU A 58 6.57 -26.04 6.02
C GLU A 58 8.08 -26.21 6.24
N PHE A 59 8.86 -25.17 5.97
CA PHE A 59 10.29 -25.12 6.28
C PHE A 59 10.52 -25.45 7.77
N ASN A 60 9.85 -24.75 8.68
CA ASN A 60 10.01 -24.96 10.12
C ASN A 60 9.67 -26.38 10.59
N LYS A 61 8.65 -27.01 10.01
CA LYS A 61 8.30 -28.40 10.34
C LYS A 61 9.41 -29.37 9.98
N ILE A 62 10.07 -29.17 8.84
CA ILE A 62 11.18 -30.02 8.40
C ILE A 62 12.40 -29.78 9.29
N HIS A 63 12.73 -28.52 9.54
CA HIS A 63 14.02 -28.14 10.13
C HIS A 63 14.05 -28.20 11.67
N SER A 64 12.93 -27.96 12.35
CA SER A 64 12.85 -28.14 13.81
C SER A 64 13.03 -29.60 14.26
N ALA A 65 12.85 -30.56 13.35
CA ALA A 65 13.12 -31.97 13.60
C ALA A 65 14.62 -32.32 13.54
N LEU A 66 15.42 -31.49 12.87
CA LEU A 66 16.85 -31.68 12.72
C LEU A 66 17.56 -31.07 13.94
N LYS A 67 18.18 -31.90 14.78
CA LYS A 67 18.98 -31.44 15.94
C LYS A 67 20.36 -30.94 15.49
N GLU A 68 20.36 -29.90 14.68
CA GLU A 68 21.56 -29.24 14.16
C GLU A 68 22.09 -28.18 15.14
N PRO A 69 23.41 -27.97 15.23
CA PRO A 69 23.97 -26.87 16.02
C PRO A 69 23.54 -25.51 15.46
N GLU A 70 23.44 -24.47 16.30
CA GLU A 70 23.09 -23.09 15.89
C GLU A 70 23.96 -22.52 14.75
N THR A 71 25.18 -23.03 14.59
CA THR A 71 26.10 -22.62 13.53
C THR A 71 25.85 -23.30 12.18
N SER A 72 24.89 -24.22 12.09
CA SER A 72 24.55 -24.93 10.86
C SER A 72 24.04 -23.98 9.79
N GLU A 73 24.24 -24.35 8.54
CA GLU A 73 23.66 -23.60 7.42
C GLU A 73 22.12 -23.61 7.47
N HIS A 74 21.52 -24.67 8.03
CA HIS A 74 20.08 -24.73 8.31
C HIS A 74 19.59 -23.58 9.18
N ASN A 75 20.17 -23.42 10.37
CA ASN A 75 19.72 -22.41 11.33
C ASN A 75 19.95 -20.99 10.79
N LYS A 76 21.02 -20.80 9.98
CA LYS A 76 21.24 -19.53 9.26
C LYS A 76 20.16 -19.28 8.20
N THR A 77 19.81 -20.27 7.40
CA THR A 77 18.74 -20.17 6.40
C THR A 77 17.38 -19.91 7.05
N GLU A 78 17.07 -20.56 8.17
CA GLU A 78 15.85 -20.32 8.94
C GLU A 78 15.77 -18.88 9.46
N ALA A 79 16.85 -18.40 10.10
CA ALA A 79 16.91 -17.03 10.61
C ALA A 79 16.76 -15.99 9.49
N ALA A 80 17.34 -16.26 8.31
CA ALA A 80 17.16 -15.41 7.13
C ALA A 80 15.69 -15.41 6.66
N HIS A 81 15.04 -16.58 6.63
CA HIS A 81 13.63 -16.70 6.25
C HIS A 81 12.71 -15.94 7.22
N GLN A 82 12.91 -16.08 8.54
CA GLN A 82 12.18 -15.30 9.55
C GLN A 82 12.35 -13.79 9.37
N THR A 83 13.55 -13.36 8.97
CA THR A 83 13.84 -11.94 8.72
C THR A 83 13.04 -11.43 7.51
N ILE A 84 12.97 -12.20 6.42
CA ILE A 84 12.16 -11.85 5.25
C ILE A 84 10.68 -11.72 5.63
N LEU A 85 10.13 -12.67 6.40
CA LEU A 85 8.72 -12.61 6.82
C LEU A 85 8.42 -11.36 7.63
N LYS A 86 9.29 -11.00 8.59
CA LYS A 86 9.14 -9.78 9.39
C LYS A 86 9.18 -8.54 8.51
N ASN A 87 10.09 -8.49 7.54
CA ASN A 87 10.19 -7.38 6.59
C ASN A 87 8.93 -7.28 5.72
N HIS A 88 8.40 -8.41 5.26
CA HIS A 88 7.20 -8.45 4.43
C HIS A 88 5.94 -8.04 5.21
N ALA A 89 5.82 -8.46 6.47
CA ALA A 89 4.74 -8.02 7.36
C ALA A 89 4.79 -6.50 7.60
N ALA A 90 5.99 -5.95 7.81
CA ALA A 90 6.19 -4.51 7.92
C ALA A 90 5.82 -3.77 6.62
N LEU A 91 6.13 -4.35 5.46
CA LEU A 91 5.78 -3.79 4.16
C LEU A 91 4.27 -3.75 3.94
N ILE A 92 3.54 -4.83 4.28
CA ILE A 92 2.07 -4.85 4.26
C ILE A 92 1.51 -3.77 5.16
N ALA A 93 1.98 -3.66 6.41
CA ALA A 93 1.51 -2.64 7.33
C ALA A 93 1.73 -1.21 6.80
N SER A 94 2.86 -0.98 6.13
CA SER A 94 3.12 0.29 5.44
C SER A 94 2.13 0.54 4.31
N HIS A 95 1.84 -0.46 3.49
CA HIS A 95 0.89 -0.34 2.39
C HIS A 95 -0.55 -0.12 2.89
N SER A 96 -1.00 -0.83 3.94
CA SER A 96 -2.31 -0.60 4.55
C SER A 96 -2.48 0.84 5.04
N LYS A 97 -1.38 1.46 5.53
CA LYS A 97 -1.39 2.86 5.94
C LYS A 97 -1.60 3.80 4.76
N ILE A 98 -0.97 3.53 3.61
CA ILE A 98 -1.18 4.33 2.38
C ILE A 98 -2.64 4.26 1.93
N ILE A 99 -3.24 3.07 1.91
CA ILE A 99 -4.67 2.90 1.57
C ILE A 99 -5.55 3.72 2.52
N ALA A 100 -5.33 3.62 3.84
CA ALA A 100 -6.09 4.40 4.81
C ALA A 100 -5.89 5.92 4.65
N GLN A 101 -4.71 6.37 4.21
CA GLN A 101 -4.46 7.76 3.87
C GLN A 101 -5.26 8.18 2.63
N HIS A 102 -5.33 7.32 1.61
CA HIS A 102 -6.13 7.54 0.41
C HIS A 102 -7.63 7.65 0.72
N ASP A 103 -8.17 6.75 1.54
CA ASP A 103 -9.56 6.81 2.01
C ASP A 103 -9.88 8.15 2.70
N ALA A 104 -8.99 8.57 3.60
CA ALA A 104 -9.14 9.81 4.33
C ALA A 104 -9.06 11.04 3.42
N LEU A 105 -8.20 10.99 2.40
CA LEU A 105 -8.02 12.03 1.39
C LEU A 105 -9.29 12.20 0.55
N GLU A 106 -9.81 11.11 -0.01
CA GLU A 106 -11.05 11.11 -0.79
C GLU A 106 -12.22 11.63 0.03
N LYS A 107 -12.35 11.18 1.29
CA LYS A 107 -13.42 11.63 2.17
C LYS A 107 -13.35 13.14 2.41
N LYS A 108 -12.17 13.69 2.71
CA LYS A 108 -12.00 15.14 2.91
C LYS A 108 -12.33 15.93 1.65
N HIS A 109 -11.98 15.41 0.48
CA HIS A 109 -12.31 16.06 -0.78
C HIS A 109 -13.81 16.07 -1.06
N LYS A 110 -14.49 14.92 -0.91
CA LYS A 110 -15.96 14.78 -1.03
C LYS A 110 -16.71 15.69 -0.05
N GLU A 111 -16.14 15.95 1.13
CA GLU A 111 -16.70 16.87 2.13
C GLU A 111 -16.38 18.36 1.85
N GLY A 112 -15.64 18.67 0.77
CA GLY A 112 -15.21 20.04 0.43
C GLY A 112 -14.18 20.63 1.40
N LYS A 113 -13.53 19.79 2.21
CA LYS A 113 -12.58 20.19 3.26
C LYS A 113 -11.12 20.21 2.78
N LEU A 114 -10.88 19.83 1.53
CA LEU A 114 -9.56 19.79 0.91
C LEU A 114 -9.61 20.46 -0.46
N ALA A 115 -8.75 21.46 -0.66
CA ALA A 115 -8.59 22.11 -1.95
C ALA A 115 -7.98 21.14 -2.97
N LEU A 116 -8.37 21.28 -4.24
CA LEU A 116 -7.94 20.41 -5.33
C LEU A 116 -6.40 20.38 -5.50
N ASP A 117 -5.74 21.53 -5.39
CA ASP A 117 -4.27 21.58 -5.53
C ASP A 117 -3.57 20.79 -4.40
N GLN A 118 -4.08 20.88 -3.17
CA GLN A 118 -3.54 20.12 -2.05
C GLN A 118 -3.82 18.62 -2.20
N LEU A 119 -5.01 18.27 -2.70
CA LEU A 119 -5.38 16.89 -3.02
C LEU A 119 -4.39 16.26 -4.00
N MET A 120 -4.05 16.98 -5.08
CA MET A 120 -3.10 16.50 -6.09
C MET A 120 -1.69 16.32 -5.52
N ILE A 121 -1.21 17.28 -4.71
CA ILE A 121 0.11 17.18 -4.05
C ILE A 121 0.18 15.95 -3.13
N ASP A 122 -0.87 15.74 -2.33
CA ASP A 122 -0.93 14.61 -1.40
C ASP A 122 -1.02 13.28 -2.16
N HIS A 123 -1.81 13.22 -3.24
CA HIS A 123 -1.93 12.05 -4.11
C HIS A 123 -0.61 11.68 -4.79
N ASP A 124 0.10 12.66 -5.36
CA ASP A 124 1.40 12.46 -5.99
C ASP A 124 2.43 11.91 -5.00
N LYS A 125 2.37 12.37 -3.75
CA LYS A 125 3.24 11.87 -2.68
C LYS A 125 2.93 10.40 -2.37
N MET A 126 1.66 10.06 -2.16
CA MET A 126 1.27 8.68 -1.87
C MET A 126 1.59 7.73 -3.03
N THR A 127 1.40 8.17 -4.27
CA THR A 127 1.77 7.39 -5.47
C THR A 127 3.26 7.05 -5.50
N LYS A 128 4.12 7.99 -5.10
CA LYS A 128 5.57 7.72 -5.00
C LYS A 128 5.90 6.75 -3.87
N GLU A 129 5.23 6.88 -2.73
CA GLU A 129 5.38 5.94 -1.60
C GLU A 129 4.95 4.52 -1.99
N ASP A 130 3.83 4.37 -2.70
CA ASP A 130 3.37 3.10 -3.24
C ASP A 130 4.36 2.46 -4.22
N GLN A 131 4.91 3.24 -5.16
CA GLN A 131 5.93 2.75 -6.09
C GLN A 131 7.18 2.21 -5.37
N VAL A 132 7.59 2.85 -4.27
CA VAL A 132 8.71 2.38 -3.43
C VAL A 132 8.35 1.06 -2.77
N ILE A 133 7.16 0.95 -2.19
CA ILE A 133 6.66 -0.30 -1.59
C ILE A 133 6.65 -1.44 -2.61
N PHE A 134 6.21 -1.19 -3.83
CA PHE A 134 6.22 -2.20 -4.89
C PHE A 134 7.62 -2.65 -5.30
N ALA A 135 8.57 -1.73 -5.36
CA ALA A 135 9.95 -2.06 -5.65
C ALA A 135 10.56 -2.91 -4.53
N GLU A 136 10.29 -2.56 -3.28
CA GLU A 136 10.72 -3.34 -2.11
C GLU A 136 10.07 -4.73 -2.07
N HIS A 137 8.78 -4.81 -2.40
CA HIS A 137 8.06 -6.09 -2.48
C HIS A 137 8.75 -7.05 -3.45
N LYS A 138 9.03 -6.60 -4.67
CA LYS A 138 9.76 -7.41 -5.68
C LYS A 138 11.13 -7.86 -5.20
N LYS A 139 11.83 -7.00 -4.44
CA LYS A 139 13.13 -7.35 -3.85
C LYS A 139 12.98 -8.48 -2.82
N LEU A 140 11.99 -8.38 -1.93
CA LEU A 140 11.70 -9.43 -0.94
C LEU A 140 11.28 -10.75 -1.59
N GLU A 141 10.48 -10.72 -2.66
CA GLU A 141 10.12 -11.93 -3.41
C GLU A 141 11.34 -12.62 -4.02
N ASN A 142 12.27 -11.85 -4.57
CA ASN A 142 13.52 -12.38 -5.11
C ASN A 142 14.42 -12.98 -4.00
N GLU A 143 14.56 -12.27 -2.88
CA GLU A 143 15.31 -12.76 -1.71
C GLU A 143 14.71 -14.07 -1.17
N HIS A 144 13.38 -14.13 -1.07
CA HIS A 144 12.68 -15.33 -0.64
C HIS A 144 12.91 -16.51 -1.61
N SER A 145 12.84 -16.26 -2.92
CA SER A 145 13.15 -17.29 -3.92
C SER A 145 14.56 -17.85 -3.77
N LEU A 146 15.55 -17.02 -3.43
CA LEU A 146 16.93 -17.48 -3.20
C LEU A 146 17.03 -18.35 -1.94
N ILE A 147 16.33 -17.98 -0.86
CA ILE A 147 16.28 -18.79 0.36
C ILE A 147 15.65 -20.16 0.09
N LEU A 148 14.56 -20.22 -0.69
CA LEU A 148 13.94 -21.50 -1.07
C LEU A 148 14.89 -22.37 -1.89
N GLN A 149 15.69 -21.80 -2.78
CA GLN A 149 16.70 -22.56 -3.54
C GLN A 149 17.81 -23.09 -2.62
N GLN A 150 18.24 -22.30 -1.64
CA GLN A 150 19.23 -22.72 -0.65
C GLN A 150 18.68 -23.85 0.23
N ASP A 151 17.44 -23.73 0.69
CA ASP A 151 16.72 -24.77 1.43
C ASP A 151 16.68 -26.10 0.65
N GLU A 152 16.29 -26.06 -0.61
CA GLU A 152 16.25 -27.26 -1.46
C GLU A 152 17.62 -27.91 -1.67
N LYS A 153 18.69 -27.09 -1.71
CA LYS A 153 20.05 -27.62 -1.78
C LYS A 153 20.42 -28.34 -0.49
N ILE A 154 20.14 -27.73 0.64
CA ILE A 154 20.45 -28.27 1.97
C ILE A 154 19.69 -29.59 2.19
N LYS A 155 18.39 -29.65 1.87
CA LYS A 155 17.58 -30.88 1.94
C LYS A 155 18.19 -32.05 1.16
N LYS A 156 18.72 -31.78 -0.03
CA LYS A 156 19.38 -32.81 -0.86
C LYS A 156 20.68 -33.29 -0.23
N GLU A 157 21.47 -32.40 0.36
CA GLU A 157 22.70 -32.76 1.05
C GLU A 157 22.42 -33.65 2.27
N ASP A 158 21.33 -33.41 2.99
CA ASP A 158 20.92 -34.23 4.12
C ASP A 158 20.39 -35.61 3.72
N GLN A 159 19.64 -35.71 2.61
CA GLN A 159 19.19 -37.00 2.09
C GLN A 159 20.34 -37.92 1.62
N LEU A 160 21.53 -37.35 1.42
CA LEU A 160 22.73 -38.06 1.00
C LEU A 160 23.64 -38.47 2.18
N LYS A 161 23.33 -38.06 3.42
CA LYS A 161 24.05 -38.44 4.64
C LYS A 161 23.46 -39.71 5.26
#